data_AF-A0A0C9USI3-F1
#
_entry.id   AF-A0A0C9USI3-F1
#
_cell.length_a   1.000
_cell.length_b   1.000
_cell.length_c   1.000
_cell.angle_alpha   90.00
_cell.angle_beta   90.00
_cell.angle_gamma   90.00
#
_symmetry.space_group_name_H-M   'P 1'
#
loop_
_entity.id
_entity.type
_entity.pdbx_description
1 polymer ?
#
loop_
_entity_poly.entity_id
_entity_poly.type
_entity_poly.pdbx_seq_one_letter_code
_entity_poly.pdbx_strand_id
1 'polypeptide(L)'
;MEGLNLGNDFAKFLCYQVFLMNGNPLTNLMSIGMKTPLTGQDPPNPGLVGGLSQHGTFEDISLADYPQLSSCMPFIGDTSMTRVDTFFGDQTVFNETLFQRFIDTATKFGFNGTYDVNAAAELRNQRLQNSIHTNSQLVFTSPCILSAYSEAVFPTIFFVDGRLNNRQLTINATRHFFDLQQMPTDIHRQPAPVNFTIVDPLVSFLFNKHPFSPGVNHGKNNFVLQPQTPPLSDFCGIYENIMLRVIPGQYPKPTVVLKDAINKNLGFFFGAVSAEHNRTQVFPFGRD
;
A
#
# COMPACT_ATOMS: atom_id res chain seq x y z
N MET A 1 11.30 -10.56 -6.78
CA MET A 1 12.12 -10.74 -7.99
C MET A 1 11.83 -12.10 -8.61
N GLU A 2 12.19 -13.21 -7.98
CA GLU A 2 12.05 -14.55 -8.61
C GLU A 2 10.61 -14.99 -8.96
N GLY A 3 9.66 -14.90 -8.03
CA GLY A 3 8.32 -15.48 -8.26
C GLY A 3 7.46 -14.74 -9.29
N LEU A 4 7.58 -13.41 -9.37
CA LEU A 4 6.69 -12.54 -10.17
C LEU A 4 7.44 -11.54 -11.06
N ASN A 5 8.76 -11.66 -11.16
CA ASN A 5 9.65 -10.76 -11.90
C ASN A 5 9.53 -9.27 -11.50
N LEU A 6 9.41 -8.99 -10.19
CA LEU A 6 9.58 -7.61 -9.70
C LEU A 6 11.00 -7.13 -9.98
N GLY A 7 11.14 -5.96 -10.61
CA GLY A 7 12.40 -5.26 -10.79
C GLY A 7 13.03 -4.86 -9.47
N ASN A 8 14.36 -4.77 -9.44
CA ASN A 8 15.11 -4.63 -8.19
C ASN A 8 14.75 -3.35 -7.43
N ASP A 9 14.72 -2.21 -8.10
CA ASP A 9 14.47 -0.91 -7.45
C ASP A 9 13.02 -0.82 -6.98
N PHE A 10 12.06 -1.29 -7.78
CA PHE A 10 10.67 -1.35 -7.36
C PHE A 10 10.45 -2.32 -6.18
N ALA A 11 11.10 -3.48 -6.19
CA ALA A 11 11.05 -4.42 -5.06
C ALA A 11 11.65 -3.82 -3.78
N LYS A 12 12.77 -3.10 -3.88
CA LYS A 12 13.37 -2.38 -2.75
C LYS A 12 12.44 -1.29 -2.24
N PHE A 13 11.82 -0.51 -3.14
CA PHE A 13 10.87 0.52 -2.76
C PHE A 13 9.73 -0.06 -1.92
N LEU A 14 9.03 -1.08 -2.44
CA LEU A 14 7.92 -1.71 -1.72
C LEU A 14 8.38 -2.30 -0.38
N CYS A 15 9.50 -3.05 -0.38
CA CYS A 15 10.01 -3.73 0.79
C CYS A 15 10.44 -2.77 1.90
N TYR A 16 11.30 -1.79 1.59
CA TYR A 16 11.81 -0.88 2.61
C TYR A 16 10.76 0.13 3.06
N GLN A 17 9.82 0.51 2.20
CA GLN A 17 8.66 1.29 2.60
C GLN A 17 7.90 0.58 3.73
N VAL A 18 7.46 -0.66 3.52
CA VAL A 18 6.71 -1.40 4.56
C VAL A 18 7.55 -1.74 5.77
N PHE A 19 8.81 -2.11 5.55
CA PHE A 19 9.70 -2.53 6.61
C PHE A 19 9.97 -1.39 7.58
N LEU A 20 10.21 -0.17 7.08
CA LEU A 20 10.42 1.00 7.93
C LEU A 20 9.19 1.32 8.79
N MET A 21 7.98 1.04 8.28
CA MET A 21 6.73 1.32 9.00
C MET A 21 6.26 0.18 9.93
N ASN A 22 6.68 -1.07 9.70
CA ASN A 22 6.06 -2.26 10.34
C ASN A 22 7.01 -3.38 10.72
N GLY A 23 8.21 -3.36 10.16
CA GLY A 23 9.28 -4.30 10.50
C GLY A 23 9.95 -3.90 11.79
N ASN A 24 10.77 -4.81 12.31
CA ASN A 24 11.64 -4.55 13.44
C ASN A 24 13.03 -4.16 12.91
N PRO A 25 13.45 -2.88 13.01
CA PRO A 25 14.74 -2.45 12.48
C PRO A 25 15.93 -3.13 13.17
N LEU A 26 15.79 -3.54 14.44
CA LEU A 26 16.87 -4.13 15.23
C LEU A 26 17.16 -5.59 14.83
N THR A 27 16.12 -6.35 14.53
CA THR A 27 16.26 -7.77 14.15
C THR A 27 16.26 -7.99 12.65
N ASN A 28 15.89 -6.97 11.86
CA ASN A 28 15.73 -7.05 10.42
C ASN A 28 14.66 -8.08 9.99
N LEU A 29 13.59 -8.21 10.78
CA LEU A 29 12.48 -9.12 10.53
C LEU A 29 11.16 -8.37 10.42
N MET A 30 10.26 -8.86 9.57
CA MET A 30 8.91 -8.33 9.41
C MET A 30 7.93 -9.45 9.14
N SER A 31 6.75 -9.37 9.76
CA SER A 31 5.63 -10.27 9.46
C SER A 31 4.88 -9.79 8.23
N ILE A 32 4.58 -10.71 7.31
CA ILE A 32 3.68 -10.46 6.17
C ILE A 32 2.20 -10.51 6.54
N GLY A 33 1.88 -10.74 7.82
CA GLY A 33 0.53 -10.72 8.37
C GLY A 33 0.50 -9.95 9.70
N MET A 34 -0.11 -10.54 10.72
CA MET A 34 -0.26 -9.94 12.04
C MET A 34 1.05 -9.81 12.81
N LYS A 35 1.03 -8.96 13.85
CA LYS A 35 2.09 -8.84 14.84
C LYS A 35 2.42 -10.20 15.43
N THR A 36 3.72 -10.47 15.60
CA THR A 36 4.22 -11.75 16.11
C THR A 36 5.48 -11.54 16.91
N PRO A 37 5.69 -12.26 18.02
CA PRO A 37 6.94 -12.21 18.77
C PRO A 37 8.14 -12.75 17.98
N LEU A 38 7.91 -13.41 16.83
CA LEU A 38 8.97 -13.91 15.95
C LEU A 38 9.79 -12.80 15.29
N THR A 39 9.30 -11.55 15.28
CA THR A 39 10.10 -10.39 14.83
C THR A 39 11.03 -9.86 15.93
N GLY A 40 11.02 -10.45 17.12
CA GLY A 40 11.89 -10.09 18.25
C GLY A 40 11.28 -9.06 19.20
N GLN A 41 12.09 -8.53 20.10
CA GLN A 41 11.66 -7.53 21.07
C GLN A 41 11.31 -6.22 20.37
N ASP A 42 10.15 -5.66 20.71
CA ASP A 42 9.69 -4.39 20.16
C ASP A 42 10.60 -3.22 20.57
N PRO A 43 10.78 -2.22 19.68
CA PRO A 43 11.37 -0.95 20.04
C PRO A 43 10.47 -0.19 21.03
N PRO A 44 10.98 0.87 21.67
CA PRO A 44 10.15 1.73 22.51
C PRO A 44 8.96 2.33 21.76
N ASN A 45 7.86 2.56 22.47
CA ASN A 45 6.72 3.29 21.95
C ASN A 45 7.15 4.65 21.38
N PRO A 46 6.50 5.12 20.29
CA PRO A 46 5.32 4.55 19.63
C PRO A 46 5.60 3.51 18.53
N GLY A 47 6.82 2.99 18.38
CA GLY A 47 7.14 1.99 17.35
C GLY A 47 6.42 0.65 17.58
N LEU A 48 5.51 0.27 16.67
CA LEU A 48 4.58 -0.85 16.90
C LEU A 48 5.08 -2.22 16.42
N VAL A 49 5.85 -2.27 15.33
CA VAL A 49 6.29 -3.54 14.69
C VAL A 49 5.11 -4.49 14.49
N GLY A 50 4.05 -4.00 13.84
CA GLY A 50 2.77 -4.70 13.77
C GLY A 50 2.63 -5.67 12.60
N GLY A 51 3.63 -5.77 11.71
CA GLY A 51 3.51 -6.51 10.45
C GLY A 51 2.57 -5.86 9.44
N LEU A 52 2.38 -6.48 8.27
CA LEU A 52 1.56 -5.90 7.19
C LEU A 52 0.08 -5.73 7.54
N SER A 53 -0.43 -6.45 8.54
CA SER A 53 -1.82 -6.34 9.00
C SER A 53 -2.07 -5.19 9.98
N GLN A 54 -1.03 -4.47 10.40
CA GLN A 54 -1.18 -3.35 11.32
C GLN A 54 -1.98 -2.23 10.67
N HIS A 55 -3.25 -2.07 11.06
CA HIS A 55 -3.95 -0.84 10.70
C HIS A 55 -3.27 0.34 11.41
N GLY A 56 -3.12 1.47 10.74
CA GLY A 56 -2.95 2.69 11.52
C GLY A 56 -1.57 2.98 12.06
N THR A 57 -0.49 2.64 11.35
CA THR A 57 0.91 2.85 11.80
C THR A 57 1.32 4.28 12.13
N PHE A 58 0.41 5.26 12.04
CA PHE A 58 0.60 6.61 12.55
C PHE A 58 -0.73 7.32 12.83
N GLU A 59 -0.87 7.88 14.03
CA GLU A 59 -1.40 9.24 14.25
C GLU A 59 -0.50 9.95 15.28
N ASP A 60 -0.38 11.26 15.14
CA ASP A 60 0.39 12.14 16.02
C ASP A 60 -0.20 12.14 17.44
N ILE A 61 0.69 12.24 18.42
CA ILE A 61 0.39 12.29 19.84
C ILE A 61 -0.32 13.62 20.14
N SER A 62 -1.66 13.63 20.10
CA SER A 62 -2.57 14.46 20.92
C SER A 62 -4.03 14.25 20.50
N LEU A 63 -4.54 13.02 20.53
CA LEU A 63 -5.98 12.79 20.70
C LEU A 63 -6.14 11.70 21.75
N ALA A 64 -6.15 12.11 23.02
CA ALA A 64 -6.60 11.27 24.12
C ALA A 64 -8.05 10.75 23.94
N ASP A 65 -8.76 11.24 22.91
CA ASP A 65 -10.17 10.96 22.66
C ASP A 65 -10.45 10.06 21.42
N TYR A 66 -9.46 9.77 20.54
CA TYR A 66 -9.71 8.98 19.31
C TYR A 66 -8.52 8.08 18.87
N PRO A 67 -8.25 6.95 19.54
CA PRO A 67 -7.19 6.00 19.16
C PRO A 67 -7.43 5.25 17.83
N GLN A 68 -8.41 5.65 17.02
CA GLN A 68 -8.85 4.98 15.79
C GLN A 68 -8.67 5.84 14.52
N LEU A 69 -8.19 7.09 14.63
CA LEU A 69 -7.88 7.96 13.48
C LEU A 69 -6.48 7.64 12.93
N SER A 70 -6.31 6.38 12.60
CA SER A 70 -5.01 5.80 12.38
C SER A 70 -4.75 5.67 10.88
N SER A 71 -3.63 6.22 10.41
CA SER A 71 -3.31 6.26 8.97
C SER A 71 -3.29 4.89 8.31
N CYS A 72 -4.03 4.78 7.20
CA CYS A 72 -4.11 3.59 6.37
C CYS A 72 -2.72 3.11 5.90
N MET A 73 -2.47 1.81 6.04
CA MET A 73 -1.22 1.15 5.63
C MET A 73 -1.07 1.12 4.10
N PRO A 74 0.17 1.06 3.56
CA PRO A 74 0.38 1.03 2.14
C PRO A 74 0.11 -0.34 1.49
N PHE A 75 -0.42 -1.34 2.19
CA PHE A 75 -0.73 -2.64 1.53
C PHE A 75 -2.00 -3.33 2.03
N ILE A 76 -2.44 -3.04 3.25
CA ILE A 76 -3.73 -3.51 3.79
C ILE A 76 -4.33 -2.36 4.58
N GLY A 77 -5.19 -1.59 3.93
CA GLY A 77 -5.91 -0.50 4.57
C GLY A 77 -7.29 -0.29 3.99
N ASP A 78 -7.93 0.82 4.35
CA ASP A 78 -9.29 1.12 3.91
C ASP A 78 -9.39 1.10 2.39
N THR A 79 -10.57 0.78 1.88
CA THR A 79 -10.87 0.70 0.45
C THR A 79 -10.20 -0.47 -0.28
N SER A 80 -9.62 -1.45 0.42
CA SER A 80 -9.06 -2.67 -0.19
C SER A 80 -10.07 -3.36 -1.13
N MET A 81 -9.59 -3.96 -2.22
CA MET A 81 -10.47 -4.49 -3.29
C MET A 81 -11.27 -5.73 -2.86
N THR A 82 -10.69 -6.56 -2.01
CA THR A 82 -11.22 -7.89 -1.60
C THR A 82 -11.13 -8.12 -0.09
N ARG A 83 -10.79 -7.07 0.67
CA ARG A 83 -10.71 -7.07 2.14
C ARG A 83 -11.56 -5.91 2.65
N VAL A 84 -12.21 -6.12 3.80
CA VAL A 84 -13.01 -5.09 4.45
C VAL A 84 -12.11 -4.02 5.07
N ASP A 85 -12.64 -2.80 5.21
CA ASP A 85 -12.00 -1.77 6.02
C ASP A 85 -11.96 -2.23 7.49
N THR A 86 -10.90 -1.89 8.24
CA THR A 86 -10.74 -2.31 9.66
C THR A 86 -11.94 -1.93 10.51
N PHE A 87 -12.56 -0.80 10.21
CA PHE A 87 -13.77 -0.32 10.88
C PHE A 87 -14.91 -1.36 10.88
N PHE A 88 -14.98 -2.23 9.88
CA PHE A 88 -16.01 -3.26 9.76
C PHE A 88 -15.57 -4.65 10.25
N GLY A 89 -14.28 -4.85 10.56
CA GLY A 89 -13.78 -6.14 11.04
C GLY A 89 -12.34 -6.43 10.61
N ASP A 90 -12.05 -7.70 10.41
CA ASP A 90 -10.69 -8.16 10.08
C ASP A 90 -10.33 -7.82 8.62
N GLN A 91 -9.47 -6.82 8.46
CA GLN A 91 -8.97 -6.34 7.16
C GLN A 91 -8.01 -7.32 6.46
N THR A 92 -7.65 -8.45 7.06
CA THR A 92 -6.68 -9.40 6.49
C THR A 92 -7.35 -10.56 5.74
N VAL A 93 -8.61 -10.84 6.09
CA VAL A 93 -9.36 -12.00 5.60
C VAL A 93 -10.00 -11.68 4.25
N PHE A 94 -9.90 -12.62 3.31
CA PHE A 94 -10.59 -12.53 2.02
C PHE A 94 -12.11 -12.40 2.23
N ASN A 95 -12.73 -11.46 1.51
CA ASN A 95 -14.15 -11.20 1.62
C ASN A 95 -14.88 -11.53 0.30
N GLU A 96 -15.69 -12.59 0.34
CA GLU A 96 -16.43 -13.08 -0.83
C GLU A 96 -17.41 -12.05 -1.41
N THR A 97 -18.07 -11.25 -0.57
CA THR A 97 -18.99 -10.20 -1.05
C THR A 97 -18.25 -9.11 -1.84
N LEU A 98 -17.08 -8.69 -1.38
CA LEU A 98 -16.23 -7.75 -2.12
C LEU A 98 -15.65 -8.39 -3.38
N PHE A 99 -15.32 -9.68 -3.33
CA PHE A 99 -14.86 -10.41 -4.50
C PHE A 99 -15.94 -10.57 -5.57
N GLN A 100 -17.20 -10.80 -5.19
CA GLN A 100 -18.28 -10.83 -6.16
C GLN A 100 -18.47 -9.46 -6.83
N ARG A 101 -18.37 -8.36 -6.06
CA ARG A 101 -18.35 -7.00 -6.64
C ARG A 101 -17.17 -6.77 -7.58
N PHE A 102 -16.00 -7.32 -7.26
CA PHE A 102 -14.85 -7.30 -8.16
C PHE A 102 -15.20 -7.98 -9.50
N ILE A 103 -15.81 -9.17 -9.46
CA ILE A 103 -16.24 -9.91 -10.65
C ILE A 103 -17.28 -9.12 -11.44
N ASP A 104 -18.28 -8.55 -10.77
CA ASP A 104 -19.34 -7.78 -11.42
C ASP A 104 -18.77 -6.55 -12.14
N THR A 105 -17.81 -5.86 -11.52
CA THR A 105 -17.11 -4.71 -12.12
C THR A 105 -16.22 -5.14 -13.28
N ALA A 106 -15.47 -6.23 -13.16
CA ALA A 106 -14.68 -6.79 -14.26
C ALA A 106 -15.57 -7.19 -15.45
N THR A 107 -16.69 -7.86 -15.19
CA THR A 107 -17.69 -8.26 -16.20
C THR A 107 -18.25 -7.05 -16.94
N LYS A 108 -18.51 -5.96 -16.21
CA LYS A 108 -19.15 -4.77 -16.78
C LYS A 108 -18.18 -3.85 -17.53
N PHE A 109 -16.95 -3.71 -17.06
CA PHE A 109 -16.04 -2.66 -17.52
C PHE A 109 -14.74 -3.16 -18.14
N GLY A 110 -14.40 -4.43 -17.93
CA GLY A 110 -13.21 -5.04 -18.48
C GLY A 110 -13.45 -5.74 -19.81
N PHE A 111 -12.39 -5.88 -20.60
CA PHE A 111 -12.43 -6.56 -21.88
C PHE A 111 -12.83 -8.03 -21.69
N ASN A 112 -13.92 -8.45 -22.33
CA ASN A 112 -14.49 -9.81 -22.23
C ASN A 112 -14.67 -10.30 -20.78
N GLY A 113 -14.98 -9.38 -19.86
CA GLY A 113 -15.19 -9.68 -18.43
C GLY A 113 -13.92 -10.02 -17.64
N THR A 114 -12.75 -9.71 -18.18
CA THR A 114 -11.48 -9.81 -17.45
C THR A 114 -11.30 -8.61 -16.52
N TYR A 115 -10.41 -8.75 -15.53
CA TYR A 115 -9.93 -7.61 -14.77
C TYR A 115 -8.75 -6.97 -15.50
N ASP A 116 -9.02 -5.83 -16.12
CA ASP A 116 -8.05 -4.98 -16.80
C ASP A 116 -7.99 -3.59 -16.16
N VAL A 117 -7.24 -2.67 -16.77
CA VAL A 117 -7.07 -1.29 -16.27
C VAL A 117 -8.38 -0.49 -16.22
N ASN A 118 -9.36 -0.80 -17.08
CA ASN A 118 -10.65 -0.12 -17.06
C ASN A 118 -11.48 -0.59 -15.87
N ALA A 119 -11.54 -1.91 -15.65
CA ALA A 119 -12.20 -2.49 -14.48
C ALA A 119 -11.53 -2.04 -13.18
N ALA A 120 -10.19 -1.97 -13.15
CA ALA A 120 -9.43 -1.53 -11.99
C ALA A 120 -9.77 -0.08 -11.58
N ALA A 121 -9.86 0.82 -12.55
CA ALA A 121 -10.20 2.23 -12.31
C ALA A 121 -11.62 2.39 -11.73
N GLU A 122 -12.59 1.66 -12.28
CA GLU A 122 -13.96 1.69 -11.76
C GLU A 122 -14.05 1.08 -10.36
N LEU A 123 -13.42 -0.07 -10.14
CA LEU A 123 -13.46 -0.73 -8.83
C LEU A 123 -12.80 0.14 -7.75
N ARG A 124 -11.66 0.76 -8.06
CA ARG A 124 -10.93 1.63 -7.13
C ARG A 124 -11.78 2.82 -6.70
N ASN A 125 -12.42 3.49 -7.65
CA ASN A 125 -13.35 4.57 -7.35
C ASN A 125 -14.55 4.07 -6.53
N GLN A 126 -15.19 2.98 -6.95
CA GLN A 126 -16.34 2.41 -6.23
C GLN A 126 -16.01 2.03 -4.78
N ARG A 127 -14.83 1.45 -4.53
CA ARG A 127 -14.39 1.10 -3.17
C ARG A 127 -14.21 2.34 -2.32
N LEU A 128 -13.57 3.38 -2.85
CA LEU A 128 -13.41 4.65 -2.15
C LEU A 128 -14.76 5.32 -1.85
N GLN A 129 -15.64 5.45 -2.84
CA GLN A 129 -16.98 5.99 -2.64
C GLN A 129 -17.76 5.18 -1.60
N ASN A 130 -17.69 3.85 -1.64
CA ASN A 130 -18.36 3.01 -0.65
C ASN A 130 -17.86 3.31 0.78
N SER A 131 -16.55 3.37 0.98
CA SER A 131 -15.98 3.68 2.30
C SER A 131 -16.32 5.09 2.74
N ILE A 132 -16.35 6.08 1.85
CA ILE A 132 -16.80 7.45 2.17
C ILE A 132 -18.22 7.43 2.75
N HIS A 133 -19.14 6.69 2.14
CA HIS A 133 -20.53 6.62 2.57
C HIS A 133 -20.75 5.79 3.83
N THR A 134 -19.90 4.78 4.09
CA THR A 134 -20.22 3.73 5.09
C THR A 134 -19.26 3.69 6.27
N ASN A 135 -17.98 3.98 6.07
CA ASN A 135 -16.94 3.93 7.10
C ASN A 135 -16.79 5.33 7.72
N SER A 136 -17.28 5.53 8.95
CA SER A 136 -17.20 6.83 9.63
C SER A 136 -15.79 7.31 9.97
N GLN A 137 -14.79 6.44 9.82
CA GLN A 137 -13.39 6.66 10.20
C GLN A 137 -12.45 6.45 9.02
N LEU A 138 -12.95 6.47 7.78
CA LEU A 138 -12.13 6.32 6.58
C LEU A 138 -10.91 7.24 6.63
N VAL A 139 -9.72 6.68 6.43
CA VAL A 139 -8.48 7.43 6.21
C VAL A 139 -7.93 7.13 4.82
N PHE A 140 -7.93 8.13 3.94
CA PHE A 140 -7.43 8.01 2.57
C PHE A 140 -6.43 9.13 2.26
N THR A 141 -5.28 9.08 2.93
CA THR A 141 -4.20 10.08 2.88
C THR A 141 -2.88 9.46 2.43
N SER A 142 -1.81 10.25 2.32
CA SER A 142 -0.45 9.72 2.10
C SER A 142 0.05 8.96 3.35
N PRO A 143 0.69 7.78 3.21
CA PRO A 143 1.08 7.12 1.95
C PRO A 143 0.02 6.18 1.34
N CYS A 144 -1.12 5.93 2.01
CA CYS A 144 -2.18 5.02 1.56
C CYS A 144 -2.73 5.29 0.15
N ILE A 145 -2.80 6.56 -0.26
CA ILE A 145 -3.26 6.88 -1.62
C ILE A 145 -2.33 6.29 -2.69
N LEU A 146 -1.01 6.26 -2.47
CA LEU A 146 -0.06 5.69 -3.42
C LEU A 146 -0.32 4.21 -3.62
N SER A 147 -0.35 3.48 -2.52
CA SER A 147 -0.58 2.04 -2.54
C SER A 147 -1.95 1.66 -3.06
N ALA A 148 -3.03 2.31 -2.63
CA ALA A 148 -4.37 1.92 -3.03
C ALA A 148 -4.57 1.96 -4.56
N TYR A 149 -3.88 2.87 -5.24
CA TYR A 149 -3.85 2.95 -6.70
C TYR A 149 -2.83 1.98 -7.32
N SER A 150 -1.62 1.84 -6.76
CA SER A 150 -0.63 0.85 -7.24
C SER A 150 -1.15 -0.59 -7.15
N GLU A 151 -1.78 -0.96 -6.05
CA GLU A 151 -2.31 -2.30 -5.80
C GLU A 151 -3.52 -2.63 -6.67
N ALA A 152 -4.26 -1.62 -7.12
CA ALA A 152 -5.32 -1.83 -8.10
C ALA A 152 -4.76 -2.25 -9.47
N VAL A 153 -3.54 -1.84 -9.83
CA VAL A 153 -2.93 -2.24 -11.11
C VAL A 153 -2.11 -3.54 -11.00
N PHE A 154 -1.60 -3.88 -9.81
CA PHE A 154 -0.77 -5.07 -9.60
C PHE A 154 -1.36 -6.37 -10.15
N PRO A 155 -2.66 -6.69 -10.02
CA PRO A 155 -3.23 -7.91 -10.61
C PRO A 155 -3.13 -7.93 -12.13
N THR A 156 -3.31 -6.78 -12.78
CA THR A 156 -3.20 -6.67 -14.25
C THR A 156 -1.76 -6.86 -14.73
N ILE A 157 -0.78 -6.64 -13.85
CA ILE A 157 0.64 -6.80 -14.15
C ILE A 157 1.14 -8.18 -13.75
N PHE A 158 1.07 -8.53 -12.48
CA PHE A 158 1.78 -9.66 -11.89
C PHE A 158 1.02 -10.97 -11.95
N PHE A 159 -0.32 -10.93 -12.01
CA PHE A 159 -1.15 -12.13 -11.97
C PHE A 159 -1.59 -12.61 -13.36
N VAL A 160 -1.31 -11.81 -14.39
CA VAL A 160 -1.50 -12.19 -15.79
C VAL A 160 -0.31 -13.05 -16.23
N ASP A 161 -0.60 -14.16 -16.91
CA ASP A 161 0.44 -15.02 -17.49
C ASP A 161 1.37 -14.21 -18.41
N GLY A 162 2.66 -14.26 -18.12
CA GLY A 162 3.69 -13.49 -18.81
C GLY A 162 3.83 -13.81 -20.30
N ARG A 163 3.33 -14.96 -20.76
CA ARG A 163 3.29 -15.31 -22.20
C ARG A 163 2.22 -14.50 -22.95
N LEU A 164 1.16 -14.08 -22.26
CA LEU A 164 0.08 -13.27 -22.85
C LEU A 164 0.41 -11.79 -22.81
N ASN A 165 0.90 -11.31 -21.66
CA ASN A 165 1.27 -9.91 -21.40
C ASN A 165 0.25 -8.86 -21.90
N ASN A 166 -1.04 -9.21 -21.89
CA ASN A 166 -2.14 -8.39 -22.40
C ASN A 166 -2.83 -7.53 -21.32
N ARG A 167 -2.36 -7.63 -20.06
CA ARG A 167 -2.91 -6.95 -18.88
C ARG A 167 -4.38 -7.27 -18.57
N GLN A 168 -4.86 -8.42 -19.03
CA GLN A 168 -6.23 -8.88 -18.83
C GLN A 168 -6.24 -10.12 -17.94
N LEU A 169 -6.56 -9.95 -16.66
CA LEU A 169 -6.59 -11.03 -15.69
C LEU A 169 -7.94 -11.75 -15.73
N THR A 170 -7.92 -13.06 -15.94
CA THR A 170 -9.15 -13.86 -15.93
C THR A 170 -9.68 -14.02 -14.51
N ILE A 171 -11.02 -14.10 -14.34
CA ILE A 171 -11.64 -14.26 -13.02
C ILE A 171 -11.18 -15.52 -12.29
N ASN A 172 -10.94 -16.61 -13.03
CA ASN A 172 -10.39 -17.84 -12.48
C ASN A 172 -9.01 -17.58 -11.83
N ALA A 173 -8.09 -16.96 -12.57
CA ALA A 173 -6.78 -16.59 -12.04
C ALA A 173 -6.90 -15.59 -10.88
N THR A 174 -7.83 -14.64 -10.94
CA THR A 174 -8.09 -13.71 -9.84
C THR A 174 -8.42 -14.47 -8.54
N ARG A 175 -9.33 -15.45 -8.55
CA ARG A 175 -9.65 -16.23 -7.34
C ARG A 175 -8.44 -16.97 -6.78
N HIS A 176 -7.65 -17.59 -7.66
CA HIS A 176 -6.42 -18.29 -7.28
C HIS A 176 -5.48 -17.40 -6.45
N PHE A 177 -5.24 -16.16 -6.88
CA PHE A 177 -4.38 -15.25 -6.14
C PHE A 177 -5.02 -14.64 -4.89
N PHE A 178 -6.28 -14.20 -4.99
CA PHE A 178 -6.90 -13.38 -3.94
C PHE A 178 -7.45 -14.19 -2.76
N ASP A 179 -8.04 -15.35 -3.05
CA ASP A 179 -8.67 -16.25 -2.08
C ASP A 179 -7.71 -17.38 -1.70
N LEU A 180 -7.27 -18.15 -2.69
CA LEU A 180 -6.49 -19.37 -2.47
C LEU A 180 -5.01 -19.11 -2.19
N GLN A 181 -4.54 -17.87 -2.39
CA GLN A 181 -3.13 -17.48 -2.28
C GLN A 181 -2.20 -18.42 -3.06
N GLN A 182 -2.65 -18.87 -4.23
CA GLN A 182 -2.00 -19.90 -5.04
C GLN A 182 -1.83 -19.39 -6.46
N MET A 183 -0.65 -19.63 -7.05
CA MET A 183 -0.43 -19.42 -8.47
C MET A 183 -1.25 -20.43 -9.29
N PRO A 184 -1.96 -20.01 -10.35
CA PRO A 184 -2.57 -20.95 -11.30
C PRO A 184 -1.54 -21.93 -11.86
N THR A 185 -2.00 -23.13 -12.24
CA THR A 185 -1.12 -24.13 -12.86
C THR A 185 -0.52 -23.59 -14.15
N ASP A 186 0.77 -23.83 -14.37
CA ASP A 186 1.52 -23.39 -15.56
C ASP A 186 1.56 -21.86 -15.79
N ILE A 187 1.27 -21.04 -14.76
CA ILE A 187 1.44 -19.60 -14.90
C ILE A 187 2.92 -19.24 -15.04
N HIS A 188 3.21 -18.40 -16.03
CA HIS A 188 4.54 -17.84 -16.20
C HIS A 188 4.60 -16.42 -15.62
N ARG A 189 5.65 -16.11 -14.87
CA ARG A 189 5.94 -14.75 -14.41
C ARG A 189 6.14 -13.80 -15.61
N GLN A 190 6.09 -12.50 -15.34
CA GLN A 190 6.35 -11.48 -16.37
C GLN A 190 7.68 -11.72 -17.09
N PRO A 191 7.76 -11.51 -18.43
CA PRO A 191 8.94 -11.87 -19.22
C PRO A 191 10.14 -10.94 -18.98
N ALA A 192 9.90 -9.75 -18.45
CA ALA A 192 10.92 -8.77 -18.08
C ALA A 192 10.65 -8.22 -16.68
N PRO A 193 11.70 -7.71 -15.98
CA PRO A 193 11.54 -7.11 -14.67
C PRO A 193 10.56 -5.93 -14.69
N VAL A 194 9.59 -5.93 -13.78
CA VAL A 194 8.61 -4.86 -13.61
C VAL A 194 9.15 -3.77 -12.69
N ASN A 195 9.30 -2.56 -13.20
CA ASN A 195 9.75 -1.38 -12.46
C ASN A 195 8.72 -0.23 -12.54
N PHE A 196 9.09 0.95 -12.04
CA PHE A 196 8.24 2.14 -12.03
C PHE A 196 7.76 2.55 -13.43
N THR A 197 8.59 2.42 -14.48
CA THR A 197 8.20 2.80 -15.84
C THR A 197 7.05 1.95 -16.41
N ILE A 198 6.80 0.76 -15.85
CA ILE A 198 5.64 -0.08 -16.17
C ILE A 198 4.44 0.26 -15.28
N VAL A 199 4.66 0.52 -13.98
CA VAL A 199 3.59 0.72 -12.98
C VAL A 199 2.98 2.12 -13.07
N ASP A 200 3.81 3.16 -13.14
CA ASP A 200 3.40 4.57 -13.05
C ASP A 200 2.40 4.99 -14.12
N PRO A 201 2.54 4.59 -15.41
CA PRO A 201 1.55 4.95 -16.42
C PRO A 201 0.17 4.34 -16.15
N LEU A 202 0.12 3.13 -15.57
CA LEU A 202 -1.14 2.47 -15.24
C LEU A 202 -1.80 3.11 -14.02
N VAL A 203 -1.01 3.41 -12.99
CA VAL A 203 -1.48 4.18 -11.82
C VAL A 203 -2.05 5.54 -12.25
N SER A 204 -1.33 6.23 -13.13
CA SER A 204 -1.75 7.52 -13.69
C SER A 204 -3.05 7.39 -14.49
N PHE A 205 -3.21 6.32 -15.27
CA PHE A 205 -4.45 6.05 -16.00
C PHE A 205 -5.65 5.87 -15.06
N LEU A 206 -5.51 5.05 -14.01
CA LEU A 206 -6.56 4.85 -12.99
C LEU A 206 -6.94 6.19 -12.33
N PHE A 207 -5.94 6.97 -11.91
CA PHE A 207 -6.15 8.25 -11.26
C PHE A 207 -6.83 9.27 -12.17
N ASN A 208 -6.36 9.40 -13.42
CA ASN A 208 -6.91 10.37 -14.36
C ASN A 208 -8.36 10.07 -14.77
N LYS A 209 -8.79 8.80 -14.67
CA LYS A 209 -10.18 8.43 -14.94
C LYS A 209 -11.13 8.93 -13.84
N HIS A 210 -10.70 8.87 -12.58
CA HIS A 210 -11.45 9.34 -11.41
C HIS A 210 -10.51 10.06 -10.44
N PRO A 211 -10.13 11.33 -10.71
CA PRO A 211 -9.19 12.06 -9.87
C PRO A 211 -9.72 12.24 -8.46
N PHE A 212 -8.83 12.16 -7.47
CA PHE A 212 -9.20 12.27 -6.06
C PHE A 212 -8.15 13.02 -5.24
N SER A 213 -8.62 13.71 -4.19
CA SER A 213 -7.77 14.46 -3.26
C SER A 213 -7.70 13.76 -1.90
N PRO A 214 -6.53 13.68 -1.26
CA PRO A 214 -6.38 13.08 0.07
C PRO A 214 -7.37 13.63 1.11
N GLY A 215 -7.84 12.79 2.01
CA GLY A 215 -8.74 13.20 3.08
C GLY A 215 -9.14 12.09 4.06
N VAL A 216 -10.00 12.46 5.01
CA VAL A 216 -10.48 11.58 6.08
C VAL A 216 -11.97 11.78 6.32
N ASN A 217 -12.68 10.76 6.79
CA ASN A 217 -14.06 10.91 7.22
C ASN A 217 -14.15 11.41 8.68
N HIS A 218 -14.99 12.41 8.91
CA HIS A 218 -15.42 12.86 10.24
C HIS A 218 -16.87 12.42 10.48
N GLY A 219 -17.09 11.12 10.61
CA GLY A 219 -18.42 10.52 10.55
C GLY A 219 -18.77 10.01 9.15
N LYS A 220 -19.87 9.25 9.02
CA LYS A 220 -20.28 8.68 7.73
C LYS A 220 -20.66 9.79 6.76
N ASN A 221 -20.23 9.65 5.51
CA ASN A 221 -20.55 10.61 4.44
C ASN A 221 -20.08 12.05 4.72
N ASN A 222 -19.02 12.21 5.51
CA ASN A 222 -18.43 13.51 5.84
C ASN A 222 -16.92 13.50 5.56
N PHE A 223 -16.56 13.43 4.28
CA PHE A 223 -15.17 13.38 3.85
C PHE A 223 -14.55 14.78 3.83
N VAL A 224 -13.61 15.00 4.74
CA VAL A 224 -12.87 16.26 4.92
C VAL A 224 -11.52 16.15 4.21
N LEU A 225 -11.29 17.05 3.26
CA LEU A 225 -10.04 17.12 2.52
C LEU A 225 -8.88 17.49 3.43
N GLN A 226 -7.71 16.91 3.16
CA GLN A 226 -6.46 17.17 3.87
C GLN A 226 -5.47 17.85 2.92
N PRO A 227 -5.60 19.16 2.64
CA PRO A 227 -4.84 19.86 1.59
C PRO A 227 -3.33 19.92 1.85
N GLN A 228 -2.90 19.72 3.09
CA GLN A 228 -1.49 19.65 3.47
C GLN A 228 -0.88 18.26 3.25
N THR A 229 -1.70 17.26 2.88
CA THR A 229 -1.23 15.93 2.54
C THR A 229 -0.86 15.87 1.07
N PRO A 230 0.33 15.37 0.71
CA PRO A 230 0.74 15.20 -0.67
C PRO A 230 -0.28 14.35 -1.46
N PRO A 231 -0.75 14.83 -2.63
CA PRO A 231 -1.60 14.04 -3.52
C PRO A 231 -0.80 12.93 -4.21
N LEU A 232 -1.49 12.00 -4.87
CA LEU A 232 -0.86 10.91 -5.63
C LEU A 232 0.14 11.40 -6.69
N SER A 233 -0.15 12.53 -7.32
CA SER A 233 0.71 13.15 -8.34
C SER A 233 2.01 13.72 -7.77
N ASP A 234 2.09 13.95 -6.46
CA ASP A 234 3.30 14.41 -5.78
C ASP A 234 4.02 13.25 -5.07
N PHE A 235 4.55 12.34 -5.88
CA PHE A 235 5.33 11.19 -5.40
C PHE A 235 6.44 11.59 -4.42
N CYS A 236 7.01 12.77 -4.61
CA CYS A 236 8.17 13.21 -3.85
C CYS A 236 7.77 13.85 -2.53
N GLY A 237 6.67 14.59 -2.50
CA GLY A 237 5.99 14.92 -1.26
C GLY A 237 5.57 13.67 -0.48
N ILE A 238 5.11 12.60 -1.14
CA ILE A 238 4.82 11.32 -0.47
C ILE A 238 6.08 10.71 0.16
N TYR A 239 7.19 10.64 -0.57
CA TYR A 239 8.48 10.20 -0.03
C TYR A 239 8.92 11.06 1.17
N GLU A 240 8.90 12.38 1.04
CA GLU A 240 9.25 13.29 2.13
C GLU A 240 8.32 13.13 3.33
N ASN A 241 7.02 12.92 3.10
CA ASN A 241 6.06 12.67 4.17
C ASN A 241 6.37 11.38 4.92
N ILE A 242 6.73 10.31 4.23
CA ILE A 242 7.18 9.06 4.87
C ILE A 242 8.42 9.35 5.72
N MET A 243 9.43 9.98 5.14
CA MET A 243 10.74 10.15 5.77
C MET A 243 10.75 11.16 6.93
N LEU A 244 10.01 12.26 6.80
CA LEU A 244 10.06 13.39 7.73
C LEU A 244 8.90 13.41 8.73
N ARG A 245 7.79 12.72 8.43
CA ARG A 245 6.63 12.65 9.33
C ARG A 245 6.39 11.24 9.85
N VAL A 246 6.22 10.25 8.96
CA VAL A 246 5.78 8.91 9.36
C VAL A 246 6.85 8.18 10.17
N ILE A 247 8.08 8.07 9.66
CA ILE A 247 9.15 7.35 10.37
C ILE A 247 9.56 8.06 11.68
N PRO A 248 9.74 9.40 11.72
CA PRO A 248 10.04 10.11 12.95
C PRO A 248 8.91 10.06 13.97
N GLY A 249 7.66 10.03 13.51
CA GLY A 249 6.49 9.83 14.37
C GLY A 249 6.53 8.52 15.14
N GLN A 250 7.01 7.44 14.50
CA GLN A 250 7.17 6.13 15.16
C GLN A 250 8.39 6.05 16.07
N TYR A 251 9.45 6.80 15.73
CA TYR A 251 10.73 6.76 16.44
C TYR A 251 11.19 8.17 16.80
N PRO A 252 10.50 8.89 17.71
CA PRO A 252 10.80 10.30 17.98
C PRO A 252 12.13 10.51 18.69
N LYS A 253 12.60 9.51 19.46
CA LYS A 253 13.86 9.53 20.21
C LYS A 253 14.54 8.15 20.17
N PRO A 254 15.05 7.72 19.00
CA PRO A 254 15.64 6.39 18.88
C PRO A 254 16.94 6.32 19.70
N THR A 255 17.22 5.17 20.30
CA THR A 255 18.56 4.89 20.85
C THR A 255 19.58 4.86 19.72
N VAL A 256 20.88 4.96 20.03
CA VAL A 256 21.95 4.95 19.01
C VAL A 256 21.82 3.76 18.06
N VAL A 257 21.68 2.55 18.61
CA VAL A 257 21.58 1.32 17.80
C VAL A 257 20.32 1.31 16.93
N LEU A 258 19.19 1.78 17.45
CA LEU A 258 17.94 1.85 16.69
C LEU A 258 18.03 2.91 15.58
N LYS A 259 18.64 4.06 15.87
CA LYS A 259 18.88 5.14 14.92
C LYS A 259 19.73 4.64 13.75
N ASP A 260 20.82 3.93 14.03
CA ASP A 260 21.73 3.40 13.01
C ASP A 260 21.02 2.39 12.11
N ALA A 261 20.23 1.49 12.70
CA ALA A 261 19.42 0.52 11.97
C ALA A 261 18.37 1.20 11.08
N ILE A 262 17.66 2.22 11.59
CA ILE A 262 16.68 2.98 10.81
C ILE A 262 17.37 3.73 9.67
N ASN A 263 18.44 4.49 9.94
CA ASN A 263 19.18 5.25 8.93
C ASN A 263 19.69 4.36 7.79
N LYS A 264 20.16 3.15 8.09
CA LYS A 264 20.54 2.17 7.07
C LYS A 264 19.37 1.81 6.15
N ASN A 265 18.20 1.52 6.73
CA ASN A 265 17.00 1.19 5.96
C ASN A 265 16.44 2.39 5.18
N LEU A 266 16.52 3.61 5.74
CA LEU A 266 16.19 4.85 5.03
C LEU A 266 17.11 5.07 3.81
N GLY A 267 18.39 4.72 3.93
CA GLY A 267 19.32 4.72 2.80
C GLY A 267 18.92 3.74 1.69
N PHE A 268 18.48 2.53 2.03
CA PHE A 268 17.99 1.58 1.03
C PHE A 268 16.68 2.02 0.37
N PHE A 269 15.76 2.60 1.15
CA PHE A 269 14.52 3.17 0.64
C PHE A 269 14.79 4.33 -0.32
N PHE A 270 15.67 5.27 0.07
CA PHE A 270 16.08 6.37 -0.79
C PHE A 270 16.78 5.89 -2.06
N GLY A 271 17.66 4.88 -1.96
CA GLY A 271 18.33 4.30 -3.13
C GLY A 271 17.32 3.84 -4.19
N ALA A 272 16.22 3.22 -3.76
CA ALA A 272 15.13 2.81 -4.65
C ALA A 272 14.37 3.99 -5.28
N VAL A 273 14.09 5.04 -4.49
CA VAL A 273 13.42 6.27 -4.99
C VAL A 273 14.30 7.02 -5.98
N SER A 274 15.60 7.13 -5.67
CA SER A 274 16.58 7.89 -6.46
C SER A 274 16.88 7.26 -7.83
N ALA A 275 16.58 5.97 -7.99
CA ALA A 275 16.81 5.24 -9.25
C ALA A 275 15.95 5.78 -10.40
N GLU A 276 14.73 6.24 -10.11
CA GLU A 276 13.75 6.69 -11.12
C GLU A 276 13.29 8.14 -10.90
N HIS A 277 13.54 8.70 -9.71
CA HIS A 277 13.21 10.09 -9.40
C HIS A 277 14.47 10.84 -8.93
N ASN A 278 14.89 11.87 -9.67
CA ASN A 278 16.02 12.71 -9.29
C ASN A 278 15.70 13.48 -7.99
N ARG A 279 16.14 12.94 -6.85
CA ARG A 279 15.78 13.45 -5.51
C ARG A 279 16.98 13.52 -4.60
N THR A 280 16.88 14.42 -3.63
CA THR A 280 17.86 14.57 -2.56
C THR A 280 17.42 13.73 -1.38
N GLN A 281 18.34 12.96 -0.81
CA GLN A 281 18.06 12.22 0.41
C GLN A 281 17.77 13.17 1.57
N VAL A 282 16.77 12.84 2.37
CA VAL A 282 16.47 13.53 3.62
C VAL A 282 16.89 12.66 4.81
N PHE A 283 17.28 13.31 5.90
CA PHE A 283 17.94 12.66 7.03
C PHE A 283 17.21 13.02 8.35
N PRO A 284 16.09 12.35 8.66
CA PRO A 284 15.27 12.69 9.83
C PRO A 284 16.02 12.60 11.16
N PHE A 285 17.07 11.77 11.23
CA PHE A 285 17.85 11.54 12.45
C PHE A 285 19.33 11.97 12.30
N GLY A 286 19.63 12.83 11.32
CA GLY A 286 21.01 13.21 10.98
C GLY A 286 21.69 12.23 10.02
N ARG A 287 22.91 12.58 9.59
CA ARG A 287 23.69 11.85 8.57
C ARG A 287 24.67 10.82 9.15
N ASP A 288 24.96 10.93 10.44
CA ASP A 288 25.94 10.11 11.17
C ASP A 288 25.30 8.87 11.78
#